data_AF-A0A932LZB1-F1
#
_entry.id   AF-A0A932LZB1-F1
#
_cell.length_a   1.000
_cell.length_b   1.000
_cell.length_c   1.000
_cell.angle_alpha   90.00
_cell.angle_beta   90.00
_cell.angle_gamma   90.00
#
_symmetry.space_group_name_H-M   'P 1'
#
loop_
_entity.id
_entity.type
_entity.pdbx_description
1 polymer ?
#
loop_
_entity_poly.entity_id
_entity_poly.type
_entity_poly.pdbx_seq_one_letter_code
_entity_poly.pdbx_strand_id
1 'polypeptide(L)'
;MADLESLRAQLTPVQCEILNAVWDFYRQRAEWISARVLHHRFGKEAVRSALQQLGGSIAYEAKDSGKERYGLTFLGVLLTDQGEEIEQLLAGYLSYLRDRFDADPGIELVKSQEVEAALHLSADESRLLRQLIRLGHFYGDGGSFGDQEWSVGLPYNVVYQRSRTARAIVGGLAGSAENP
;
A
#
# COMPACT_ATOMS: atom_id res chain seq x y z
N MET A 1 10.26 -5.23 -17.99
CA MET A 1 9.62 -5.00 -16.68
C MET A 1 10.73 -4.61 -15.73
N ALA A 2 10.69 -3.39 -15.20
CA ALA A 2 11.60 -3.02 -14.12
C ALA A 2 11.20 -3.78 -12.86
N ASP A 3 12.16 -4.46 -12.24
CA ASP A 3 11.96 -5.11 -10.95
C ASP A 3 11.92 -4.04 -9.84
N LEU A 4 11.14 -4.27 -8.78
CA LEU A 4 11.01 -3.33 -7.64
C LEU A 4 12.38 -3.03 -7.03
N GLU A 5 13.26 -4.02 -6.99
CA GLU A 5 14.63 -3.87 -6.51
C GLU A 5 15.46 -2.92 -7.40
N SER A 6 15.26 -2.97 -8.71
CA SER A 6 15.89 -2.05 -9.64
C SER A 6 15.39 -0.62 -9.48
N LEU A 7 14.11 -0.43 -9.13
CA LEU A 7 13.54 0.88 -8.82
C LEU A 7 14.07 1.42 -7.49
N ARG A 8 14.13 0.59 -6.44
CA ARG A 8 14.73 0.97 -5.14
C ARG A 8 16.19 1.40 -5.30
N ALA A 9 16.96 0.70 -6.13
CA ALA A 9 18.37 1.03 -6.39
C ALA A 9 18.59 2.38 -7.12
N GLN A 10 17.55 2.92 -7.77
CA GLN A 10 17.62 4.22 -8.47
C GLN A 10 17.31 5.41 -7.56
N LEU A 11 16.81 5.16 -6.35
CA LEU A 11 16.47 6.22 -5.41
C LEU A 11 17.73 6.81 -4.80
N THR A 12 17.78 8.14 -4.76
CA THR A 12 18.78 8.85 -3.98
C THR A 12 18.51 8.69 -2.48
N PRO A 13 19.52 8.83 -1.61
CA PRO A 13 19.32 8.76 -0.16
C PRO A 13 18.25 9.75 0.34
N VAL A 14 18.22 10.97 -0.21
CA VAL A 14 17.22 12.00 0.14
C VAL A 14 15.81 11.57 -0.29
N GLN A 15 15.65 10.96 -1.46
CA GLN A 15 14.35 10.43 -1.89
C GLN A 15 13.88 9.32 -0.95
N CYS A 16 14.75 8.36 -0.60
CA CYS A 16 14.41 7.32 0.38
C CYS A 16 13.98 7.92 1.72
N GLU A 17 14.75 8.85 2.28
CA GLU A 17 14.42 9.50 3.54
C GLU A 17 13.06 10.23 3.51
N ILE A 18 12.74 10.91 2.40
CA ILE A 18 11.46 11.58 2.22
C ILE A 18 10.33 10.57 2.14
N LEU A 19 10.46 9.51 1.33
CA LEU A 19 9.45 8.46 1.20
C LEU A 19 9.18 7.77 2.54
N ASN A 20 10.23 7.37 3.25
CA ASN A 20 10.14 6.76 4.57
C ASN A 20 9.46 7.70 5.57
N ALA A 21 9.82 8.99 5.58
CA ALA A 21 9.19 9.96 6.47
C ALA A 21 7.70 10.19 6.19
N VAL A 22 7.30 10.19 4.91
CA VAL A 22 5.88 10.29 4.52
C VAL A 22 5.12 9.04 4.98
N TRP A 23 5.70 7.86 4.74
CA TRP A 23 5.08 6.58 5.07
C TRP A 23 4.96 6.36 6.58
N ASP A 24 6.03 6.60 7.34
CA ASP A 24 6.04 6.47 8.80
C ASP A 24 4.98 7.37 9.45
N PHE A 25 4.82 8.60 8.93
CA PHE A 25 3.80 9.51 9.41
C PHE A 25 2.39 8.96 9.16
N TYR A 26 2.14 8.42 7.97
CA TYR A 26 0.87 7.81 7.62
C TYR A 26 0.58 6.58 8.47
N ARG A 27 1.56 5.68 8.64
CA ARG A 27 1.42 4.46 9.45
C ARG A 27 0.99 4.77 10.89
N GLN A 28 1.58 5.82 11.47
CA GLN A 28 1.30 6.21 12.86
C GLN A 28 -0.04 6.92 13.04
N ARG A 29 -0.48 7.73 12.05
CA ARG A 29 -1.62 8.65 12.21
C ARG A 29 -2.83 8.33 11.34
N ALA A 30 -2.70 7.38 10.41
CA ALA A 30 -3.66 7.11 9.34
C ALA A 30 -4.01 8.37 8.51
N GLU A 31 -3.11 9.34 8.47
CA GLU A 31 -3.26 10.61 7.76
C GLU A 31 -1.96 10.96 7.03
N TRP A 32 -2.09 11.52 5.84
CA TRP A 32 -0.95 12.00 5.06
C TRP A 32 -0.28 13.22 5.69
N ILE A 33 1.05 13.26 5.59
CA ILE A 33 1.85 14.34 6.18
C ILE A 33 1.55 15.67 5.50
N SER A 34 1.37 16.73 6.31
CA SER A 34 1.18 18.08 5.75
C SER A 34 2.45 18.59 5.08
N ALA A 35 2.30 19.35 4.00
CA ALA A 35 3.40 19.97 3.28
C ALA A 35 4.28 20.82 4.21
N ARG A 36 3.65 21.55 5.14
CA ARG A 36 4.36 22.36 6.15
C ARG A 36 5.32 21.53 7.00
N VAL A 37 4.89 20.37 7.48
CA VAL A 37 5.73 19.50 8.34
C VAL A 37 6.87 18.91 7.53
N LEU A 38 6.58 18.41 6.31
CA LEU A 38 7.60 17.81 5.45
C LEU A 38 8.64 18.85 4.98
N HIS A 39 8.19 20.04 4.56
CA HIS A 39 9.07 21.15 4.18
C HIS A 39 9.89 21.69 5.35
N HIS A 40 9.35 21.69 6.56
CA HIS A 40 10.13 22.09 7.75
C HIS A 40 11.27 21.10 8.04
N ARG A 41 11.04 19.80 7.82
CA ARG A 41 12.02 18.75 8.09
C ARG A 41 13.14 18.68 7.05
N PHE A 42 12.81 18.76 5.76
CA PHE A 42 13.75 18.51 4.67
C PHE A 42 14.08 19.75 3.82
N GLY A 43 13.37 20.86 4.03
CA GLY A 43 13.43 22.03 3.17
C GLY A 43 12.48 21.90 1.97
N LYS A 44 11.79 23.00 1.65
CA LYS A 44 10.76 23.02 0.60
C LYS A 44 11.30 22.63 -0.79
N GLU A 45 12.43 23.20 -1.19
CA GLU A 45 13.01 22.95 -2.53
C GLU A 45 13.53 21.53 -2.67
N ALA A 46 14.14 20.97 -1.63
CA ALA A 46 14.59 19.58 -1.62
C ALA A 46 13.41 18.61 -1.77
N VAL A 47 12.32 18.84 -1.02
CA VAL A 47 11.10 18.02 -1.12
C VAL A 47 10.50 18.12 -2.52
N ARG A 48 10.32 19.32 -3.06
CA ARG A 48 9.73 19.50 -4.39
C ARG A 48 10.58 18.86 -5.48
N SER A 49 11.90 19.09 -5.46
CA SER A 49 12.82 18.52 -6.44
C SER A 49 12.82 16.99 -6.37
N ALA A 50 12.90 16.41 -5.17
CA ALA A 50 12.90 14.96 -4.98
C ALA A 50 11.61 14.32 -5.50
N LEU A 51 10.44 14.85 -5.11
CA LEU A 51 9.15 14.28 -5.51
C LEU A 51 8.83 14.50 -7.00
N GLN A 52 9.25 15.63 -7.59
CA GLN A 52 9.09 15.86 -9.03
C GLN A 52 9.89 14.87 -9.88
N GLN A 53 11.10 14.49 -9.43
CA GLN A 53 11.91 13.49 -10.12
C GLN A 53 11.33 12.07 -10.04
N LEU A 54 10.62 11.76 -8.94
CA LEU A 54 9.95 10.47 -8.75
C LEU A 54 8.66 10.36 -9.57
N GLY A 55 8.01 11.50 -9.85
CA GLY A 55 6.78 11.55 -10.64
C GLY A 55 5.53 11.14 -9.86
N GLY A 56 4.38 11.40 -10.48
CA GLY A 56 3.04 11.20 -9.88
C GLY A 56 2.65 9.74 -9.61
N SER A 57 3.38 8.78 -10.20
CA SER A 57 3.17 7.34 -9.98
C SER A 57 3.72 6.85 -8.64
N ILE A 58 4.60 7.62 -7.98
CA ILE A 58 5.24 7.26 -6.70
C ILE A 58 4.65 8.11 -5.56
N ALA A 59 4.58 9.42 -5.76
CA ALA A 59 4.12 10.36 -4.76
C ALA A 59 3.24 11.43 -5.39
N TYR A 60 2.28 11.93 -4.61
CA TYR A 60 1.36 12.96 -5.06
C TYR A 60 1.18 14.05 -4.01
N GLU A 61 0.86 15.25 -4.49
CA GLU A 61 0.42 16.36 -3.66
C GLU A 61 -1.09 16.46 -3.74
N ALA A 62 -1.75 16.46 -2.59
CA ALA A 62 -3.20 16.60 -2.49
C ALA A 62 -3.55 17.83 -1.65
N LYS A 63 -4.63 18.51 -2.05
CA LYS A 63 -5.27 19.56 -1.25
C LYS A 63 -6.52 18.97 -0.62
N ASP A 64 -6.49 18.80 0.69
CA ASP A 64 -7.65 18.38 1.47
C ASP A 64 -7.96 19.45 2.51
N SER A 65 -9.21 19.93 2.50
CA SER A 65 -9.74 20.90 3.47
C SER A 65 -8.86 22.16 3.61
N GLY A 66 -8.31 22.64 2.49
CA GLY A 66 -7.44 23.81 2.43
C GLY A 66 -5.99 23.58 2.90
N LYS A 67 -5.62 22.33 3.25
CA LYS A 67 -4.27 21.94 3.64
C LYS A 67 -3.61 21.12 2.54
N GLU A 68 -2.41 21.54 2.14
CA GLU A 68 -1.54 20.77 1.24
C GLU A 68 -0.91 19.60 2.02
N ARG A 69 -1.02 18.40 1.46
CA ARG A 69 -0.47 17.14 2.01
C ARG A 69 0.28 16.38 0.93
N TYR A 70 1.29 15.63 1.35
CA TYR A 70 2.00 14.68 0.50
C TYR A 70 1.57 13.26 0.85
N GLY A 71 1.17 12.52 -0.16
CA GLY A 71 0.83 11.10 -0.06
C GLY A 71 1.69 10.24 -0.98
N LEU A 72 1.75 8.96 -0.66
CA LEU A 72 2.38 7.95 -1.50
C LEU A 72 1.31 7.13 -2.20
N THR A 73 1.57 6.77 -3.45
CA THR A 73 0.83 5.69 -4.10
C THR A 73 1.23 4.35 -3.47
N PHE A 74 0.51 3.27 -3.81
CA PHE A 74 0.94 1.94 -3.40
C PHE A 74 2.36 1.62 -3.87
N LEU A 75 2.72 1.98 -5.10
CA LEU A 75 4.10 1.83 -5.61
C LEU A 75 5.09 2.63 -4.76
N GLY A 76 4.78 3.88 -4.41
CA GLY A 76 5.64 4.68 -3.54
C GLY A 76 5.84 4.07 -2.16
N VAL A 77 4.82 3.41 -1.61
CA VAL A 77 4.93 2.66 -0.35
C VAL A 77 5.85 1.45 -0.49
N LEU A 78 5.79 0.70 -1.61
CA LEU A 78 6.72 -0.41 -1.87
C LEU A 78 8.17 0.05 -2.07
N LEU A 79 8.41 1.32 -2.36
CA LEU A 79 9.74 1.88 -2.52
C LEU A 79 10.37 2.37 -1.21
N THR A 80 9.63 2.29 -0.09
CA THR A 80 10.15 2.57 1.26
C THR A 80 11.04 1.43 1.76
N ASP A 81 11.76 1.67 2.86
CA ASP A 81 12.59 0.65 3.52
C ASP A 81 11.74 -0.53 4.02
N GLN A 82 10.47 -0.28 4.36
CA GLN A 82 9.52 -1.31 4.76
C GLN A 82 8.83 -2.00 3.57
N GLY A 83 9.23 -1.69 2.33
CA GLY A 83 8.61 -2.22 1.13
C GLY A 83 8.63 -3.76 1.06
N GLU A 84 9.70 -4.40 1.54
CA GLU A 84 9.77 -5.87 1.56
C GLU A 84 8.79 -6.50 2.57
N GLU A 85 8.68 -5.93 3.78
CA GLU A 85 7.69 -6.36 4.79
C GLU A 85 6.27 -6.22 4.23
N ILE A 86 5.99 -5.11 3.56
CA ILE A 86 4.71 -4.82 2.92
C ILE A 86 4.39 -5.82 1.80
N GLU A 87 5.37 -6.14 0.95
CA GLU A 87 5.22 -7.18 -0.09
C GLU A 87 4.85 -8.53 0.51
N GLN A 88 5.55 -8.95 1.57
CA GLN A 88 5.34 -10.24 2.22
C GLN A 88 3.97 -10.31 2.87
N LEU A 89 3.58 -9.28 3.62
CA LEU A 89 2.29 -9.20 4.30
C LEU A 89 1.13 -9.24 3.29
N LEU A 90 1.23 -8.46 2.21
CA LEU A 90 0.21 -8.46 1.16
C LEU A 90 0.19 -9.79 0.39
N ALA A 91 1.34 -10.40 0.14
CA ALA A 91 1.42 -11.70 -0.51
C ALA A 91 0.74 -12.81 0.32
N GLY A 92 0.89 -12.76 1.66
CA GLY A 92 0.19 -13.65 2.58
C GLY A 92 -1.32 -13.46 2.52
N TYR A 93 -1.79 -12.21 2.58
CA TYR A 93 -3.22 -11.88 2.46
C TYR A 93 -3.84 -12.36 1.13
N LEU A 94 -3.19 -12.06 0.00
CA LEU A 94 -3.71 -12.47 -1.31
C LEU A 94 -3.73 -14.00 -1.46
N SER A 95 -2.75 -14.69 -0.87
CA SER A 95 -2.72 -16.15 -0.85
C SER A 95 -3.87 -16.71 -0.01
N TYR A 96 -4.11 -16.13 1.18
CA TYR A 96 -5.26 -16.49 2.01
C TYR A 96 -6.59 -16.31 1.27
N LEU A 97 -6.80 -15.18 0.57
CA LEU A 97 -8.02 -14.94 -0.19
C LEU A 97 -8.25 -15.98 -1.29
N ARG A 98 -7.18 -16.35 -2.02
CA ARG A 98 -7.25 -17.40 -3.04
C ARG A 98 -7.64 -18.73 -2.43
N ASP A 99 -6.95 -19.14 -1.37
CA ASP A 99 -7.19 -20.44 -0.73
C ASP A 99 -8.61 -20.50 -0.14
N ARG A 100 -9.11 -19.38 0.40
CA ARG A 100 -10.48 -19.25 0.90
C ARG A 100 -11.52 -19.35 -0.21
N PHE A 101 -11.26 -18.76 -1.37
CA PHE A 101 -12.13 -18.85 -2.55
C PHE A 101 -12.12 -20.27 -3.15
N ASP A 102 -10.96 -20.92 -3.26
CA ASP A 102 -10.88 -22.29 -3.78
C ASP A 102 -11.61 -23.29 -2.85
N ALA A 103 -11.61 -23.04 -1.53
CA ALA A 103 -12.38 -23.84 -0.57
C ALA A 103 -13.89 -23.56 -0.64
N ASP A 104 -14.30 -22.34 -0.95
CA ASP A 104 -15.69 -21.89 -0.96
C ASP A 104 -15.88 -20.75 -1.98
N PRO A 105 -16.24 -21.08 -3.23
CA PRO A 105 -16.44 -20.08 -4.27
C PRO A 105 -17.62 -19.14 -4.02
N GLY A 106 -18.49 -19.46 -3.06
CA GLY A 106 -19.65 -18.64 -2.68
C GLY A 106 -19.32 -17.56 -1.65
N ILE A 107 -18.07 -17.44 -1.20
CA ILE A 107 -17.69 -16.42 -0.23
C ILE A 107 -17.83 -15.00 -0.81
N GLU A 108 -18.57 -14.16 -0.11
CA GLU A 108 -18.77 -12.77 -0.51
C GLU A 108 -17.86 -11.79 0.25
N LEU A 109 -17.58 -12.08 1.53
CA LEU A 109 -16.83 -11.18 2.42
C LEU A 109 -15.82 -11.96 3.26
N VAL A 110 -14.68 -11.34 3.49
CA VAL A 110 -13.64 -11.78 4.42
C VAL A 110 -13.52 -10.77 5.55
N LYS A 111 -13.40 -11.25 6.80
CA LYS A 111 -13.28 -10.41 7.99
C LYS A 111 -11.85 -10.33 8.51
N SER A 112 -11.49 -9.22 9.13
CA SER A 112 -10.16 -8.98 9.67
C SER A 112 -9.71 -10.06 10.65
N GLN A 113 -10.59 -10.52 11.55
CA GLN A 113 -10.24 -11.52 12.56
C GLN A 113 -9.90 -12.89 11.93
N GLU A 114 -10.54 -13.24 10.83
CA GLU A 114 -10.27 -14.49 10.12
C GLU A 114 -8.88 -14.45 9.49
N VAL A 115 -8.53 -13.32 8.87
CA VAL A 115 -7.21 -13.10 8.26
C VAL A 115 -6.12 -13.03 9.34
N GLU A 116 -6.36 -12.29 10.41
CA GLU A 116 -5.44 -12.17 11.54
C GLU A 116 -5.11 -13.53 12.15
N ALA A 117 -6.14 -14.36 12.39
CA ALA A 117 -5.97 -15.70 12.91
C ALA A 117 -5.22 -16.61 11.93
N ALA A 118 -5.56 -16.56 10.64
CA ALA A 118 -4.96 -17.41 9.62
C ALA A 118 -3.49 -17.06 9.32
N LEU A 119 -3.14 -15.78 9.38
CA LEU A 119 -1.78 -15.29 9.12
C LEU A 119 -0.97 -15.04 10.40
N HIS A 120 -1.54 -15.30 11.57
CA HIS A 120 -0.94 -15.05 12.88
C HIS A 120 -0.42 -13.60 13.06
N LEU A 121 -1.20 -12.63 12.60
CA LEU A 121 -0.79 -11.22 12.60
C LEU A 121 -0.78 -10.64 14.01
N SER A 122 0.26 -9.87 14.31
CA SER A 122 0.26 -8.93 15.42
C SER A 122 -0.73 -7.78 15.18
N ALA A 123 -1.06 -7.03 16.23
CA ALA A 123 -1.93 -5.86 16.12
C ALA A 123 -1.35 -4.79 15.16
N ASP A 124 -0.02 -4.65 15.13
CA ASP A 124 0.66 -3.72 14.23
C ASP A 124 0.59 -4.17 12.77
N GLU A 125 0.79 -5.47 12.50
CA GLU A 125 0.65 -6.04 11.16
C GLU A 125 -0.80 -6.01 10.68
N SER A 126 -1.79 -6.27 11.53
CA SER A 126 -3.20 -6.13 11.17
C SER A 126 -3.55 -4.70 10.76
N ARG A 127 -3.11 -3.72 11.56
CA ARG A 127 -3.30 -2.30 11.25
C ARG A 127 -2.62 -1.92 9.94
N LEU A 128 -1.40 -2.38 9.73
CA LEU A 128 -0.64 -2.16 8.49
C LEU A 128 -1.39 -2.78 7.29
N LEU A 129 -1.83 -4.04 7.40
CA LEU A 129 -2.57 -4.73 6.35
C LEU A 129 -3.86 -3.98 5.98
N ARG A 130 -4.63 -3.53 6.99
CA ARG A 130 -5.83 -2.70 6.76
C ARG A 130 -5.50 -1.44 5.95
N GLN A 131 -4.43 -0.74 6.31
CA GLN A 131 -3.98 0.46 5.61
C GLN A 131 -3.61 0.14 4.15
N LEU A 132 -2.91 -0.97 3.91
CA LEU A 132 -2.50 -1.42 2.58
C LEU A 132 -3.69 -1.84 1.70
N ILE A 133 -4.64 -2.60 2.26
CA ILE A 133 -5.87 -3.00 1.55
C ILE A 133 -6.63 -1.76 1.07
N ARG A 134 -6.77 -0.75 1.95
CA ARG A 134 -7.44 0.51 1.62
C ARG A 134 -6.66 1.33 0.59
N LEU A 135 -5.34 1.40 0.71
CA LEU A 135 -4.49 2.19 -0.17
C LEU A 135 -4.41 1.60 -1.59
N GLY A 136 -4.24 0.29 -1.70
CA GLY A 136 -4.09 -0.39 -2.98
C GLY A 136 -5.39 -0.93 -3.56
N HIS A 137 -6.53 -0.64 -2.93
CA HIS A 137 -7.86 -1.13 -3.33
C HIS A 137 -7.90 -2.66 -3.53
N PHE A 138 -7.25 -3.42 -2.64
CA PHE A 138 -7.17 -4.89 -2.71
C PHE A 138 -8.43 -5.57 -2.15
N TYR A 139 -9.59 -5.10 -2.59
CA TYR A 139 -10.91 -5.60 -2.22
C TYR A 139 -11.90 -5.45 -3.38
N GLY A 140 -12.93 -6.31 -3.40
CA GLY A 140 -14.02 -6.28 -4.36
C GLY A 140 -15.14 -5.32 -3.97
N ASP A 141 -16.34 -5.56 -4.50
CA ASP A 141 -17.51 -4.75 -4.16
C ASP A 141 -17.91 -4.96 -2.70
N GLY A 142 -17.92 -3.87 -1.95
CA GLY A 142 -18.23 -3.87 -0.52
C GLY A 142 -17.00 -3.90 0.37
N GLY A 143 -16.92 -2.91 1.26
CA GLY A 143 -15.87 -2.79 2.26
C GLY A 143 -16.36 -1.96 3.44
N SER A 144 -16.19 -2.50 4.65
CA SER A 144 -16.40 -1.78 5.90
C SER A 144 -15.07 -1.69 6.62
N PHE A 145 -14.66 -0.48 7.01
CA PHE A 145 -13.39 -0.21 7.69
C PHE A 145 -13.65 0.50 9.01
N GLY A 146 -14.14 -0.22 10.01
CA GLY A 146 -14.30 0.28 11.37
C GLY A 146 -12.97 0.43 12.10
N ASP A 147 -12.97 1.05 13.28
CA ASP A 147 -11.73 1.36 14.01
C ASP A 147 -10.96 0.12 14.43
N GLN A 148 -11.65 -0.96 14.79
CA GLN A 148 -11.04 -2.21 15.25
C GLN A 148 -11.19 -3.38 14.28
N GLU A 149 -12.14 -3.27 13.35
CA GLU A 149 -12.52 -4.40 12.50
C GLU A 149 -12.75 -3.92 11.07
N TRP A 150 -12.42 -4.79 10.12
CA TRP A 150 -12.77 -4.56 8.73
C TRP A 150 -13.34 -5.82 8.09
N SER A 151 -14.17 -5.62 7.08
CA SER A 151 -14.69 -6.69 6.25
C SER A 151 -14.68 -6.23 4.80
N VAL A 152 -14.16 -7.05 3.90
CA VAL A 152 -14.00 -6.66 2.50
C VAL A 152 -14.41 -7.79 1.57
N GLY A 153 -14.95 -7.41 0.40
CA GLY A 153 -15.22 -8.33 -0.68
C GLY A 153 -13.95 -8.85 -1.33
N LEU A 154 -14.04 -10.00 -1.99
CA LEU A 154 -12.89 -10.57 -2.69
C LEU A 154 -12.59 -9.75 -3.96
N PRO A 155 -11.32 -9.35 -4.18
CA PRO A 155 -10.97 -8.61 -5.38
C PRO A 155 -11.04 -9.51 -6.61
N TYR A 156 -11.72 -9.03 -7.66
CA TYR A 156 -12.00 -9.78 -8.88
C TYR A 156 -10.74 -10.38 -9.54
N ASN A 157 -9.59 -9.71 -9.44
CA ASN A 157 -8.32 -10.16 -10.04
C ASN A 157 -7.68 -11.36 -9.33
N VAL A 158 -7.89 -11.56 -8.02
CA VAL A 158 -7.34 -12.70 -7.27
C VAL A 158 -8.09 -14.00 -7.60
N VAL A 159 -9.39 -13.88 -7.85
CA VAL A 159 -10.27 -15.01 -8.20
C VAL A 159 -9.90 -15.65 -9.54
N TYR A 160 -9.39 -14.87 -10.50
CA TYR A 160 -9.09 -15.36 -11.85
C TYR A 160 -7.59 -15.58 -12.15
N GLN A 161 -6.66 -15.13 -11.31
CA GLN A 161 -5.22 -15.32 -11.53
C GLN A 161 -4.67 -16.57 -10.80
N ARG A 162 -5.10 -17.76 -11.24
CA ARG A 162 -4.72 -19.07 -10.67
C ARG A 162 -3.24 -19.46 -10.79
N SER A 163 -2.44 -18.74 -11.59
CA SER A 163 -1.09 -19.17 -12.00
C SER A 163 0.04 -18.23 -11.60
N ARG A 164 -0.24 -17.11 -10.93
CA ARG A 164 0.80 -16.14 -10.49
C ARG A 164 1.04 -16.27 -8.99
N THR A 165 2.31 -16.30 -8.59
CA THR A 165 2.69 -16.12 -7.19
C THR A 165 2.15 -14.78 -6.69
N ALA A 166 1.77 -14.69 -5.42
CA ALA A 166 1.21 -13.46 -4.85
C ALA A 166 2.18 -12.28 -5.03
N ARG A 167 3.49 -12.52 -5.01
CA ARG A 167 4.53 -11.53 -5.36
C ARG A 167 4.47 -11.04 -6.80
N ALA A 168 4.14 -11.91 -7.76
CA ALA A 168 3.91 -11.54 -9.16
C ALA A 168 2.57 -10.80 -9.36
N ILE A 169 1.59 -11.03 -8.49
CA ILE A 169 0.35 -10.23 -8.45
C ILE A 169 0.66 -8.83 -7.92
N VAL A 170 1.41 -8.70 -6.81
CA VAL A 170 1.83 -7.41 -6.27
C VAL A 170 2.66 -6.61 -7.30
N GLY A 171 3.65 -7.24 -7.94
CA GLY A 171 4.43 -6.60 -9.01
C GLY A 171 3.60 -6.26 -10.27
N GLY A 172 2.63 -7.09 -10.62
CA GLY A 172 1.73 -6.84 -11.75
C GLY A 172 0.69 -5.73 -11.50
N LEU A 173 0.22 -5.59 -10.26
CA LEU A 173 -0.73 -4.54 -9.86
C LEU A 173 -0.05 -3.18 -9.72
N ALA A 174 1.21 -3.14 -9.27
CA ALA A 174 2.03 -1.95 -9.31
C ALA A 174 2.19 -1.39 -10.74
N GLY A 175 2.26 -2.25 -11.76
CA GLY A 175 2.32 -1.85 -13.18
C GLY A 175 0.97 -1.66 -13.88
N SER A 176 -0.17 -1.99 -13.23
CA SER A 176 -1.51 -1.84 -13.85
C SER A 176 -2.27 -0.61 -13.33
N ALA A 177 -1.81 0.03 -12.26
CA ALA A 177 -2.31 1.33 -11.82
C ALA A 177 -1.87 2.49 -12.74
N GLU A 178 -1.26 2.19 -13.89
CA GLU A 178 -0.66 3.12 -14.84
C GLU A 178 -1.63 3.65 -15.93
N ASN A 179 -2.95 3.47 -15.80
CA ASN A 179 -3.89 4.09 -16.74
C ASN A 179 -5.20 4.50 -16.05
N PRO A 180 -5.54 5.81 -15.97
CA PRO A 180 -6.91 6.24 -15.73
C PRO A 180 -7.83 5.93 -16.93
#